data_AF-A0A8T6RN43-F1
#
_entry.id   AF-A0A8T6RN43-F1
#
_cell.length_a   1.000
_cell.length_b   1.000
_cell.length_c   1.000
_cell.angle_alpha   90.00
_cell.angle_beta   90.00
_cell.angle_gamma   90.00
#
_symmetry.space_group_name_H-M   'P 1'
#
loop_
_entity.id
_entity.type
_entity.pdbx_description
1 polymer ?
#
loop_
_entity_poly.entity_id
_entity_poly.type
_entity_poly.pdbx_seq_one_letter_code
_entity_poly.pdbx_strand_id
1 'polypeptide(L)'
;MGIILAKKKKIKLSLENLKDFDPEPQNVIENGVYIPNKNDDDNNEELFIENGSDTTDTEYLTPKEEILYKQMEKWKVALSINRKMQEDSQIKVNEWKSKRDELKEEIKGFRAQALEAKKKRDAINEEITKFKNDRNEINNKTQEFKTKRNELYSKTKKLRKELTNVLSEKKELKAQLDKVQKIQKKIDQMEWVHQTKPMSWEEEKQIMERIESLYAELQKFDEVQKQIELSEELNLKFKAIDELKNEASKYHELMLQCVRDSEEIHQGLIKKVKESEQYHNEMSAKFSKCDNLRIEEKNAHQIMVESLRELDLLKKGSDQAKKEIDRMKKKLSTEKKKFGSKKNKKFERSLDLKAKNALVKYKAGEKLTFEEYQILMRRDLLK
;
A
#
# COMPACT_ATOMS: atom_id res chain seq x y z
N MET A 1 -29.94 0.81 -11.75
CA MET A 1 -31.14 1.68 -11.67
C MET A 1 -32.44 0.95 -11.26
N GLY A 2 -32.59 -0.38 -11.45
CA GLY A 2 -33.84 -1.10 -11.14
C GLY A 2 -34.23 -1.18 -9.66
N ILE A 3 -33.27 -1.28 -8.73
CA ILE A 3 -33.54 -1.38 -7.28
C ILE A 3 -34.09 -0.06 -6.70
N ILE A 4 -33.67 1.08 -7.26
CA ILE A 4 -34.10 2.42 -6.85
C ILE A 4 -35.55 2.68 -7.31
N LEU A 5 -35.93 2.22 -8.50
CA LEU A 5 -37.30 2.30 -9.00
C LEU A 5 -38.25 1.38 -8.22
N ALA A 6 -37.79 0.18 -7.84
CA ALA A 6 -38.57 -0.75 -7.01
C ALA A 6 -38.82 -0.20 -5.59
N LYS A 7 -37.81 0.44 -4.95
CA LYS A 7 -37.99 1.08 -3.63
C LYS A 7 -38.85 2.35 -3.68
N LYS A 8 -38.73 3.19 -4.72
CA LYS A 8 -39.64 4.35 -4.92
C LYS A 8 -41.10 3.92 -5.13
N LYS A 9 -41.35 2.81 -5.84
CA LYS A 9 -42.71 2.27 -6.05
C LYS A 9 -43.30 1.71 -4.74
N LYS A 10 -42.47 1.07 -3.90
CA LYS A 10 -42.86 0.57 -2.56
C LYS A 10 -43.19 1.71 -1.59
N ILE A 11 -42.44 2.82 -1.65
CA ILE A 11 -42.68 4.03 -0.83
C ILE A 11 -43.95 4.79 -1.28
N LYS A 12 -44.24 4.81 -2.58
CA LYS A 12 -45.46 5.44 -3.11
C LYS A 12 -46.72 4.63 -2.73
N LEU A 13 -46.66 3.30 -2.80
CA LEU A 13 -47.73 2.40 -2.32
C LEU A 13 -47.98 2.54 -0.81
N SER A 14 -46.94 2.71 0.01
CA SER A 14 -47.10 2.88 1.46
C SER A 14 -47.71 4.23 1.87
N LEU A 15 -47.64 5.26 1.02
CA LEU A 15 -48.25 6.57 1.27
C LEU A 15 -49.74 6.62 0.86
N GLU A 16 -50.14 5.82 -0.13
CA GLU A 16 -51.55 5.67 -0.54
C GLU A 16 -52.35 4.82 0.47
N ASN A 17 -51.72 3.79 1.07
CA ASN A 17 -52.35 2.91 2.06
C ASN A 17 -52.55 3.54 3.46
N LEU A 18 -52.14 4.79 3.66
CA LEU A 18 -52.30 5.53 4.93
C LEU A 18 -53.63 6.29 5.03
N LYS A 19 -54.44 6.32 3.96
CA LYS A 19 -55.75 7.00 3.95
C LYS A 19 -56.93 6.13 4.43
N ASP A 20 -56.83 4.81 4.35
CA ASP A 20 -57.95 3.88 4.62
C ASP A 20 -57.65 2.82 5.69
N PHE A 21 -56.79 3.11 6.67
CA PHE A 21 -56.43 2.13 7.71
C PHE A 21 -57.44 2.10 8.87
N ASP A 22 -58.32 1.10 8.86
CA ASP A 22 -59.18 0.65 9.97
C ASP A 22 -58.51 -0.56 10.65
N PRO A 23 -58.29 -0.58 11.99
CA PRO A 23 -57.52 -1.65 12.62
C PRO A 23 -58.46 -2.70 13.21
N GLU A 24 -58.51 -3.90 12.61
CA GLU A 24 -58.84 -5.12 13.36
C GLU A 24 -57.56 -5.81 13.86
N PRO A 25 -57.61 -6.51 15.01
CA PRO A 25 -56.43 -7.11 15.62
C PRO A 25 -56.33 -8.59 15.26
N GLN A 26 -55.22 -9.04 14.67
CA GLN A 26 -54.83 -10.46 14.76
C GLN A 26 -53.32 -10.63 14.92
N ASN A 27 -53.00 -11.50 15.89
CA ASN A 27 -51.70 -12.08 16.23
C ASN A 27 -51.02 -12.75 15.02
N VAL A 28 -49.69 -12.85 15.04
CA VAL A 28 -48.90 -14.11 14.99
C VAL A 28 -47.41 -13.75 15.18
N ILE A 29 -46.78 -14.40 16.15
CA ILE A 29 -45.33 -14.57 16.30
C ILE A 29 -45.04 -16.04 15.95
N GLU A 30 -43.97 -16.33 15.19
CA GLU A 30 -43.16 -17.57 15.23
C GLU A 30 -41.99 -17.37 14.23
N ASN A 31 -40.70 -17.42 14.59
CA ASN A 31 -39.90 -18.48 15.22
C ASN A 31 -38.75 -17.84 16.03
N GLY A 32 -38.61 -18.05 17.35
CA GLY A 32 -37.81 -19.12 18.01
C GLY A 32 -36.30 -18.79 17.98
N VAL A 33 -35.58 -18.43 19.07
CA VAL A 33 -35.27 -19.14 20.35
C VAL A 33 -34.55 -18.14 21.31
N TYR A 34 -35.04 -17.91 22.56
CA TYR A 34 -34.51 -18.21 23.93
C TYR A 34 -33.18 -17.48 24.35
N ILE A 35 -32.95 -16.82 25.51
CA ILE A 35 -33.15 -17.14 26.96
C ILE A 35 -33.21 -15.86 27.82
N PRO A 36 -33.95 -15.85 28.96
CA PRO A 36 -34.12 -14.70 29.85
C PRO A 36 -33.05 -14.60 30.93
N ASN A 37 -32.79 -13.38 31.42
CA ASN A 37 -32.11 -13.18 32.69
C ASN A 37 -33.02 -12.37 33.63
N LYS A 38 -33.59 -13.08 34.61
CA LYS A 38 -34.06 -12.50 35.87
C LYS A 38 -32.84 -12.32 36.76
N ASN A 39 -32.73 -11.16 37.38
CA ASN A 39 -32.27 -10.96 38.75
C ASN A 39 -32.80 -9.58 39.15
N ASP A 40 -33.90 -9.60 39.90
CA ASP A 40 -34.04 -9.02 41.25
C ASP A 40 -33.00 -7.95 41.62
N ASP A 41 -33.46 -6.72 41.84
CA ASP A 41 -33.67 -6.22 43.20
C ASP A 41 -34.09 -4.74 43.19
N ASP A 42 -35.23 -4.50 43.84
CA ASP A 42 -35.53 -3.41 44.76
C ASP A 42 -35.12 -1.97 44.39
N ASN A 43 -36.14 -1.17 44.06
CA ASN A 43 -36.50 -0.05 44.92
C ASN A 43 -37.97 0.34 44.69
N ASN A 44 -38.81 -0.17 45.59
CA ASN A 44 -40.08 0.41 45.98
C ASN A 44 -39.84 1.82 46.54
N GLU A 45 -40.44 2.84 45.93
CA GLU A 45 -41.00 3.95 46.69
C GLU A 45 -42.50 3.97 46.41
N GLU A 46 -43.23 3.50 47.42
CA GLU A 46 -44.66 3.67 47.57
C GLU A 46 -45.04 5.16 47.47
N LEU A 47 -45.97 5.48 46.59
CA LEU A 47 -46.83 6.63 46.77
C LEU A 47 -48.28 6.14 46.69
N PHE A 48 -48.76 5.80 47.87
CA PHE A 48 -50.16 5.88 48.28
C PHE A 48 -50.94 6.92 47.47
N ILE A 49 -52.00 6.50 46.79
CA ILE A 49 -53.18 7.34 46.59
C ILE A 49 -54.38 6.53 47.03
N GLU A 50 -54.91 6.94 48.17
CA GLU A 50 -56.16 6.49 48.77
C GLU A 50 -57.32 6.56 47.77
N ASN A 51 -58.15 5.54 47.81
CA ASN A 51 -59.52 5.61 47.30
C ASN A 51 -60.32 6.59 48.17
N GLY A 52 -60.49 7.81 47.68
CA GLY A 52 -61.42 8.81 48.22
C GLY A 52 -62.44 9.17 47.16
N SER A 53 -63.68 8.76 47.38
CA SER A 53 -64.86 9.21 46.64
C SER A 53 -65.03 10.72 46.78
N ASP A 54 -65.02 11.45 45.67
CA ASP A 54 -65.78 12.70 45.60
C ASP A 54 -66.18 13.00 44.16
N THR A 55 -67.45 13.36 44.01
CA THR A 55 -68.12 13.67 42.76
C THR A 55 -67.43 14.83 42.03
N THR A 56 -66.73 14.54 40.93
CA THR A 56 -66.40 15.57 39.93
C THR A 56 -67.00 15.16 38.60
N ASP A 57 -67.96 15.97 38.15
CA ASP A 57 -68.53 16.02 36.82
C ASP A 57 -67.57 15.46 35.75
N THR A 58 -67.90 14.29 35.19
CA THR A 58 -67.32 13.84 33.93
C THR A 58 -67.75 14.86 32.87
N GLU A 59 -66.89 15.86 32.61
CA GLU A 59 -67.03 16.76 31.48
C GLU A 59 -67.03 15.91 30.20
N TYR A 60 -68.23 15.57 29.71
CA TYR A 60 -68.40 14.92 28.42
C TYR A 60 -67.69 15.77 27.37
N LEU A 61 -66.56 15.27 26.86
CA LEU A 61 -65.87 15.86 25.73
C LEU A 61 -66.88 16.03 24.59
N THR A 62 -66.87 17.19 23.95
CA THR A 62 -67.67 17.36 22.75
C THR A 62 -67.17 16.37 21.68
N PRO A 63 -68.03 15.87 20.77
CA PRO A 63 -67.60 14.98 19.69
C PRO A 63 -66.45 15.56 18.85
N LYS A 64 -66.33 16.89 18.77
CA LYS A 64 -65.22 17.58 18.09
C LYS A 64 -63.91 17.55 18.88
N GLU A 65 -63.97 17.67 20.20
CA GLU A 65 -62.79 17.54 21.06
C GLU A 65 -62.26 16.10 21.03
N GLU A 66 -63.15 15.10 21.06
CA GLU A 66 -62.75 13.68 20.99
C GLU A 66 -62.00 13.35 19.68
N ILE A 67 -62.47 13.87 18.54
CA ILE A 67 -61.79 13.72 17.24
C ILE A 67 -60.40 14.37 17.27
N LEU A 68 -60.29 15.59 17.82
CA LEU A 68 -59.01 16.30 17.94
C LEU A 68 -58.04 15.57 18.87
N TYR A 69 -58.51 14.98 19.97
CA TYR A 69 -57.71 14.15 20.87
C TYR A 69 -57.23 12.88 20.18
N LYS A 70 -58.11 12.14 19.48
CA LYS A 70 -57.72 10.94 18.71
C LYS A 70 -56.66 11.28 17.65
N GLN A 71 -56.80 12.40 16.95
CA GLN A 71 -55.81 12.87 15.98
C GLN A 71 -54.48 13.29 16.64
N MET A 72 -54.53 13.98 17.78
CA MET A 72 -53.35 14.34 18.55
C MET A 72 -52.60 13.11 19.07
N GLU A 73 -53.31 12.08 19.52
CA GLU A 73 -52.73 10.83 20.00
C GLU A 73 -52.02 10.07 18.87
N LYS A 74 -52.61 10.01 17.67
CA LYS A 74 -51.94 9.48 16.47
C LYS A 74 -50.60 10.18 16.20
N TRP A 75 -50.55 11.51 16.30
CA TRP A 75 -49.32 12.27 16.11
C TRP A 75 -48.29 12.06 17.23
N LYS A 76 -48.74 11.88 18.49
CA LYS A 76 -47.84 11.52 19.60
C LYS A 76 -47.21 10.14 19.41
N VAL A 77 -48.00 9.15 18.99
CA VAL A 77 -47.50 7.81 18.67
C VAL A 77 -46.50 7.87 17.51
N ALA A 78 -46.83 8.59 16.44
CA ALA A 78 -45.91 8.81 15.32
C ALA A 78 -44.60 9.51 15.76
N LEU A 79 -44.68 10.48 16.67
CA LEU A 79 -43.51 11.15 17.24
C LEU A 79 -42.66 10.20 18.09
N SER A 80 -43.29 9.34 18.90
CA SER A 80 -42.60 8.32 19.70
C SER A 80 -41.85 7.31 18.83
N ILE A 81 -42.49 6.81 17.78
CA ILE A 81 -41.87 5.89 16.80
C ILE A 81 -40.69 6.59 16.10
N ASN A 82 -40.89 7.82 15.62
CA ASN A 82 -39.84 8.58 14.95
C ASN A 82 -38.64 8.83 15.88
N ARG A 83 -38.89 9.13 17.16
CA ARG A 83 -37.82 9.28 18.16
C ARG A 83 -37.00 7.99 18.32
N LYS A 84 -37.63 6.82 18.43
CA LYS A 84 -36.91 5.54 18.48
C LYS A 84 -36.08 5.32 17.20
N MET A 85 -36.65 5.59 16.03
CA MET A 85 -35.93 5.48 14.76
C MET A 85 -34.74 6.46 14.67
N GLN A 86 -34.83 7.64 15.28
CA GLN A 86 -33.72 8.59 15.38
C GLN A 86 -32.61 8.06 16.28
N GLU A 87 -32.95 7.48 17.43
CA GLU A 87 -32.01 6.87 18.35
C GLU A 87 -31.26 5.71 17.65
N ASP A 88 -31.98 4.81 16.98
CA ASP A 88 -31.39 3.71 16.20
C ASP A 88 -30.48 4.22 15.07
N SER A 89 -30.91 5.26 14.35
CA SER A 89 -30.12 5.86 13.27
C SER A 89 -28.88 6.57 13.80
N GLN A 90 -28.97 7.19 14.98
CA GLN A 90 -27.84 7.85 15.64
C GLN A 90 -26.80 6.84 16.13
N ILE A 91 -27.23 5.68 16.64
CA ILE A 91 -26.34 4.57 17.01
C ILE A 91 -25.57 4.11 15.76
N LYS A 92 -26.27 3.83 14.66
CA LYS A 92 -25.64 3.44 13.38
C LYS A 92 -24.63 4.47 12.89
N VAL A 93 -24.98 5.76 12.93
CA VAL A 93 -24.05 6.84 12.55
C VAL A 93 -22.78 6.80 13.39
N ASN A 94 -22.91 6.61 14.70
CA ASN A 94 -21.77 6.55 15.61
C ASN A 94 -20.90 5.32 15.35
N GLU A 95 -21.49 4.15 15.16
CA GLU A 95 -20.77 2.91 14.82
C GLU A 95 -19.96 3.05 13.52
N TRP A 96 -20.59 3.53 12.44
CA TRP A 96 -19.90 3.72 11.16
C TRP A 96 -18.85 4.82 11.21
N LYS A 97 -19.06 5.85 12.04
CA LYS A 97 -18.06 6.88 12.30
C LYS A 97 -16.84 6.29 13.01
N SER A 98 -17.03 5.52 14.08
CA SER A 98 -15.94 4.85 14.80
C SER A 98 -15.18 3.90 13.88
N LYS A 99 -15.89 3.05 13.13
CA LYS A 99 -15.27 2.12 12.18
C LYS A 99 -14.45 2.84 11.10
N ARG A 100 -14.96 3.95 10.56
CA ARG A 100 -14.21 4.78 9.60
C ARG A 100 -12.93 5.35 10.23
N ASP A 101 -13.03 5.84 11.46
CA ASP A 101 -11.90 6.48 12.14
C ASP A 101 -10.83 5.44 12.52
N GLU A 102 -11.22 4.23 12.93
CA GLU A 102 -10.32 3.08 13.12
C GLU A 102 -9.60 2.71 11.82
N LEU A 103 -10.34 2.52 10.72
CA LEU A 103 -9.76 2.22 9.42
C LEU A 103 -8.78 3.31 8.95
N LYS A 104 -9.06 4.58 9.24
CA LYS A 104 -8.14 5.69 8.92
C LYS A 104 -6.82 5.60 9.69
N GLU A 105 -6.87 5.29 10.98
CA GLU A 105 -5.67 5.11 11.78
C GLU A 105 -4.87 3.89 11.33
N GLU A 106 -5.53 2.77 10.99
CA GLU A 106 -4.85 1.61 10.39
C GLU A 106 -4.17 1.95 9.07
N ILE A 107 -4.85 2.65 8.17
CA ILE A 107 -4.28 3.12 6.89
C ILE A 107 -3.04 3.98 7.16
N LYS A 108 -3.10 4.90 8.13
CA LYS A 108 -1.97 5.76 8.49
C LYS A 108 -0.78 4.93 9.02
N GLY A 109 -1.05 3.94 9.86
CA GLY A 109 -0.06 3.00 10.38
C GLY A 109 0.63 2.20 9.27
N PHE A 110 -0.14 1.53 8.41
CA PHE A 110 0.41 0.77 7.29
C PHE A 110 1.16 1.67 6.30
N ARG A 111 0.68 2.89 6.05
CA ARG A 111 1.36 3.85 5.18
C ARG A 111 2.71 4.28 5.75
N ALA A 112 2.81 4.53 7.06
CA ALA A 112 4.07 4.85 7.70
C ALA A 112 5.07 3.68 7.58
N GLN A 113 4.60 2.45 7.83
CA GLN A 113 5.41 1.25 7.68
C GLN A 113 5.84 0.99 6.23
N ALA A 114 5.00 1.29 5.23
CA ALA A 114 5.33 1.20 3.82
C ALA A 114 6.38 2.23 3.41
N LEU A 115 6.27 3.47 3.92
CA LEU A 115 7.27 4.51 3.71
C LEU A 115 8.63 4.16 4.33
N GLU A 116 8.63 3.51 5.49
CA GLU A 116 9.88 3.05 6.11
C GLU A 116 10.56 1.94 5.29
N ALA A 117 9.79 0.96 4.83
CA ALA A 117 10.30 -0.08 3.92
C ALA A 117 10.84 0.54 2.62
N LYS A 118 10.16 1.57 2.08
CA LYS A 118 10.63 2.32 0.91
C LYS A 118 11.98 2.99 1.18
N LYS A 119 12.15 3.68 2.31
CA LYS A 119 13.43 4.32 2.65
C LYS A 119 14.58 3.32 2.74
N LYS A 120 14.35 2.16 3.38
CA LYS A 120 15.35 1.09 3.47
C LYS A 120 15.73 0.55 2.11
N ARG A 121 14.74 0.29 1.25
CA ARG A 121 14.97 -0.12 -0.14
C ARG A 121 15.78 0.93 -0.91
N ASP A 122 15.43 2.21 -0.77
CA ASP A 122 16.12 3.30 -1.48
C ASP A 122 17.59 3.42 -1.04
N ALA A 123 17.87 3.31 0.27
CA ALA A 123 19.24 3.27 0.78
C ALA A 123 20.04 2.07 0.24
N ILE A 124 19.42 0.88 0.18
CA ILE A 124 20.08 -0.31 -0.40
C ILE A 124 20.29 -0.15 -1.90
N ASN A 125 19.37 0.51 -2.62
CA ASN A 125 19.55 0.79 -4.05
C ASN A 125 20.72 1.74 -4.33
N GLU A 126 20.99 2.69 -3.42
CA GLU A 126 22.21 3.50 -3.49
C GLU A 126 23.46 2.63 -3.30
N GLU A 127 23.47 1.72 -2.33
CA GLU A 127 24.56 0.76 -2.15
C GLU A 127 24.75 -0.13 -3.39
N ILE A 128 23.67 -0.70 -3.94
CA ILE A 128 23.68 -1.50 -5.18
C ILE A 128 24.31 -0.70 -6.33
N THR A 129 24.04 0.59 -6.42
CA THR A 129 24.62 1.46 -7.45
C THR A 129 26.12 1.62 -7.27
N LYS A 130 26.60 1.77 -6.02
CA LYS A 130 28.03 1.77 -5.70
C LYS A 130 28.69 0.44 -6.08
N PHE A 131 28.13 -0.70 -5.65
CA PHE A 131 28.62 -2.03 -6.03
C PHE A 131 28.69 -2.23 -7.55
N LYS A 132 27.71 -1.73 -8.31
CA LYS A 132 27.74 -1.78 -9.78
C LYS A 132 28.89 -0.96 -10.37
N ASN A 133 29.14 0.22 -9.83
CA ASN A 133 30.24 1.08 -10.27
C ASN A 133 31.59 0.43 -9.96
N ASP A 134 31.78 -0.07 -8.74
CA ASP A 134 33.00 -0.74 -8.31
C ASP A 134 33.28 -1.98 -9.19
N ARG A 135 32.24 -2.77 -9.48
CA ARG A 135 32.35 -3.92 -10.41
C ARG A 135 32.78 -3.48 -11.81
N ASN A 136 32.22 -2.38 -12.31
CA ASN A 136 32.57 -1.87 -13.64
C ASN A 136 34.03 -1.38 -13.67
N GLU A 137 34.50 -0.71 -12.62
CA GLU A 137 35.89 -0.27 -12.52
C GLU A 137 36.86 -1.48 -12.52
N ILE A 138 36.55 -2.52 -11.74
CA ILE A 138 37.37 -3.73 -11.70
C ILE A 138 37.33 -4.49 -13.03
N ASN A 139 36.18 -4.53 -13.70
CA ASN A 139 36.09 -5.14 -15.02
C ASN A 139 36.93 -4.38 -16.06
N ASN A 140 36.98 -3.04 -15.98
CA ASN A 140 37.86 -2.23 -16.84
C ASN A 140 39.33 -2.55 -16.57
N LYS A 141 39.76 -2.57 -15.29
CA LYS A 141 41.12 -2.98 -14.90
C LYS A 141 41.46 -4.40 -15.37
N THR A 142 40.51 -5.32 -15.30
CA THR A 142 40.67 -6.70 -15.79
C THR A 142 40.93 -6.72 -17.29
N GLN A 143 40.20 -5.91 -18.08
CA GLN A 143 40.44 -5.81 -19.52
C GLN A 143 41.80 -5.16 -19.82
N GLU A 144 42.19 -4.11 -19.10
CA GLU A 144 43.50 -3.47 -19.25
C GLU A 144 44.67 -4.41 -18.96
N PHE A 145 44.59 -5.21 -17.89
CA PHE A 145 45.62 -6.20 -17.61
C PHE A 145 45.63 -7.33 -18.63
N LYS A 146 44.45 -7.73 -19.14
CA LYS A 146 44.34 -8.72 -20.21
C LYS A 146 44.95 -8.23 -21.51
N THR A 147 44.74 -6.97 -21.91
CA THR A 147 45.35 -6.40 -23.12
C THR A 147 46.86 -6.31 -22.98
N LYS A 148 47.39 -5.74 -21.88
CA LYS A 148 48.83 -5.67 -21.60
C LYS A 148 49.49 -7.06 -21.62
N ARG A 149 48.89 -8.06 -20.97
CA ARG A 149 49.37 -9.45 -21.00
C ARG A 149 49.40 -10.01 -22.43
N ASN A 150 48.35 -9.78 -23.21
CA ASN A 150 48.27 -10.29 -24.58
C ASN A 150 49.30 -9.62 -25.51
N GLU A 151 49.56 -8.32 -25.33
CA GLU A 151 50.61 -7.60 -26.05
C GLU A 151 52.00 -8.18 -25.74
N LEU A 152 52.29 -8.44 -24.46
CA LEU A 152 53.54 -9.08 -24.05
C LEU A 152 53.66 -10.49 -24.65
N TYR A 153 52.62 -11.31 -24.59
CA TYR A 153 52.63 -12.63 -25.24
C TYR A 153 52.81 -12.55 -26.76
N SER A 154 52.26 -11.53 -27.42
CA SER A 154 52.50 -11.30 -28.84
C SER A 154 53.97 -10.97 -29.12
N LYS A 155 54.59 -10.09 -28.31
CA LYS A 155 56.03 -9.79 -28.38
C LYS A 155 56.89 -11.05 -28.13
N THR A 156 56.58 -11.83 -27.09
CA THR A 156 57.26 -13.10 -26.80
C THR A 156 57.13 -14.07 -27.96
N LYS A 157 55.97 -14.16 -28.61
CA LYS A 157 55.76 -15.04 -29.78
C LYS A 157 56.60 -14.61 -30.98
N LYS A 158 56.76 -13.30 -31.23
CA LYS A 158 57.63 -12.77 -32.29
C LYS A 158 59.09 -13.11 -32.01
N LEU A 159 59.59 -12.80 -30.81
CA LEU A 159 60.97 -13.12 -30.42
C LEU A 159 61.27 -14.62 -30.45
N ARG A 160 60.31 -15.48 -30.09
CA ARG A 160 60.48 -16.94 -30.23
C ARG A 160 60.64 -17.41 -31.67
N LYS A 161 59.94 -16.77 -32.63
CA LYS A 161 60.12 -17.07 -34.06
C LYS A 161 61.52 -16.67 -34.52
N GLU A 162 61.96 -15.45 -34.17
CA GLU A 162 63.31 -15.00 -34.49
C GLU A 162 64.37 -15.89 -33.86
N LEU A 163 64.19 -16.28 -32.60
CA LEU A 163 65.08 -17.22 -31.90
C LEU A 163 65.19 -18.55 -32.64
N THR A 164 64.09 -19.04 -33.21
CA THR A 164 64.08 -20.29 -33.99
C THR A 164 64.91 -20.14 -35.27
N ASN A 165 64.85 -18.99 -35.94
CA ASN A 165 65.67 -18.69 -37.12
C ASN A 165 67.16 -18.64 -36.77
N VAL A 166 67.52 -17.93 -35.69
CA VAL A 166 68.91 -17.85 -35.21
C VAL A 166 69.44 -19.23 -34.79
N LEU A 167 68.59 -20.06 -34.17
CA LEU A 167 68.95 -21.44 -33.83
C LEU A 167 69.19 -22.32 -35.07
N SER A 168 68.41 -22.15 -36.16
CA SER A 168 68.69 -22.84 -37.41
C SER A 168 70.01 -22.40 -38.03
N GLU A 169 70.30 -21.10 -38.07
CA GLU A 169 71.56 -20.56 -38.57
C GLU A 169 72.75 -21.08 -37.75
N LYS A 170 72.62 -21.15 -36.42
CA LYS A 170 73.65 -21.70 -35.53
C LYS A 170 73.92 -23.17 -35.81
N LYS A 171 72.87 -23.93 -36.10
CA LYS A 171 72.96 -25.36 -36.44
C LYS A 171 73.66 -25.57 -37.78
N GLU A 172 73.36 -24.75 -38.77
CA GLU A 172 74.02 -24.75 -40.09
C GLU A 172 75.50 -24.40 -39.96
N LEU A 173 75.83 -23.33 -39.24
CA LEU A 173 77.22 -22.96 -38.96
C LEU A 173 77.97 -24.05 -38.18
N LYS A 174 77.31 -24.74 -37.23
CA LYS A 174 77.94 -25.85 -36.51
C LYS A 174 78.26 -27.02 -37.45
N ALA A 175 77.35 -27.32 -38.39
CA ALA A 175 77.60 -28.34 -39.40
C ALA A 175 78.73 -27.95 -40.37
N GLN A 176 78.93 -26.66 -40.63
CA GLN A 176 80.07 -26.15 -41.38
C GLN A 176 81.37 -26.31 -40.58
N LEU A 177 81.40 -25.92 -39.30
CA LEU A 177 82.54 -26.10 -38.41
C LEU A 177 82.98 -27.58 -38.30
N ASP A 178 82.03 -28.51 -38.21
CA ASP A 178 82.32 -29.95 -38.21
C ASP A 178 83.00 -30.41 -39.51
N LYS A 179 82.73 -29.76 -40.66
CA LYS A 179 83.46 -30.00 -41.92
C LYS A 179 84.86 -29.40 -41.87
N VAL A 180 85.03 -28.19 -41.35
CA VAL A 180 86.33 -27.55 -41.17
C VAL A 180 87.25 -28.42 -40.31
N GLN A 181 86.76 -28.94 -39.18
CA GLN A 181 87.54 -29.84 -38.32
C GLN A 181 87.96 -31.13 -39.04
N LYS A 182 87.15 -31.65 -39.97
CA LYS A 182 87.52 -32.81 -40.79
C LYS A 182 88.58 -32.47 -41.83
N ILE A 183 88.55 -31.27 -42.40
CA ILE A 183 89.58 -30.77 -43.32
C ILE A 183 90.90 -30.61 -42.56
N GLN A 184 90.88 -29.99 -41.37
CA GLN A 184 92.06 -29.84 -40.53
C GLN A 184 92.72 -31.19 -40.21
N LYS A 185 91.93 -32.18 -39.74
CA LYS A 185 92.47 -33.53 -39.48
C LYS A 185 93.08 -34.19 -40.72
N LYS A 186 92.56 -33.91 -41.92
CA LYS A 186 93.14 -34.42 -43.18
C LYS A 186 94.45 -33.72 -43.53
N ILE A 187 94.55 -32.41 -43.30
CA ILE A 187 95.80 -31.66 -43.44
C ILE A 187 96.84 -32.25 -42.50
N ASP A 188 96.53 -32.37 -41.20
CA ASP A 188 97.46 -32.91 -40.19
C ASP A 188 97.94 -34.33 -40.56
N GLN A 189 97.06 -35.18 -41.10
CA GLN A 189 97.41 -36.52 -41.60
C GLN A 189 98.33 -36.47 -42.82
N MET A 190 98.06 -35.59 -43.79
CA MET A 190 98.87 -35.45 -45.00
C MET A 190 100.24 -34.87 -44.69
N GLU A 191 100.32 -33.88 -43.79
CA GLU A 191 101.57 -33.32 -43.27
C GLU A 191 102.40 -34.37 -42.54
N TRP A 192 101.76 -35.19 -41.70
CA TRP A 192 102.45 -36.28 -41.02
C TRP A 192 103.04 -37.30 -42.01
N VAL A 193 102.29 -37.67 -43.05
CA VAL A 193 102.78 -38.58 -44.11
C VAL A 193 103.97 -37.97 -44.85
N HIS A 194 103.88 -36.68 -45.21
CA HIS A 194 104.96 -35.95 -45.85
C HIS A 194 106.23 -35.91 -44.98
N GLN A 195 106.09 -35.72 -43.67
CA GLN A 195 107.23 -35.63 -42.73
C GLN A 195 107.86 -36.99 -42.38
N THR A 196 107.09 -38.08 -42.41
CA THR A 196 107.53 -39.38 -41.87
C THR A 196 107.81 -40.45 -42.92
N LYS A 197 107.29 -40.30 -44.14
CA LYS A 197 107.42 -41.32 -45.19
C LYS A 197 108.30 -40.80 -46.34
N PRO A 198 109.45 -41.43 -46.63
CA PRO A 198 110.23 -41.09 -47.82
C PRO A 198 109.46 -41.47 -49.09
N MET A 199 109.35 -40.52 -50.03
CA MET A 199 108.54 -40.62 -51.24
C MET A 199 109.23 -39.95 -52.43
N SER A 200 108.68 -40.14 -53.63
CA SER A 200 109.20 -39.50 -54.83
C SER A 200 108.79 -38.02 -54.90
N TRP A 201 109.60 -37.21 -55.59
CA TRP A 201 109.36 -35.77 -55.78
C TRP A 201 107.95 -35.45 -56.34
N GLU A 202 107.45 -36.28 -57.26
CA GLU A 202 106.12 -36.10 -57.86
C GLU A 202 104.99 -36.32 -56.83
N GLU A 203 105.14 -37.31 -55.95
CA GLU A 203 104.18 -37.61 -54.87
C GLU A 203 104.23 -36.54 -53.77
N GLU A 204 105.42 -36.03 -53.46
CA GLU A 204 105.64 -34.97 -52.49
C GLU A 204 105.00 -33.65 -52.96
N LYS A 205 105.18 -33.32 -54.24
CA LYS A 205 104.54 -32.15 -54.86
C LYS A 205 103.02 -32.27 -54.86
N GLN A 206 102.46 -33.45 -55.15
CA GLN A 206 101.02 -33.67 -55.08
C GLN A 206 100.44 -33.50 -53.67
N ILE A 207 101.17 -33.94 -52.63
CA ILE A 207 100.75 -33.75 -51.25
C ILE A 207 100.80 -32.27 -50.86
N MET A 208 101.85 -31.55 -51.25
CA MET A 208 102.00 -30.11 -51.02
C MET A 208 100.89 -29.30 -51.71
N GLU A 209 100.62 -29.55 -53.00
CA GLU A 209 99.52 -28.90 -53.73
C GLU A 209 98.16 -29.19 -53.08
N ARG A 210 97.98 -30.41 -52.56
CA ARG A 210 96.75 -30.79 -51.86
C ARG A 210 96.62 -30.07 -50.52
N ILE A 211 97.68 -29.97 -49.75
CA ILE A 211 97.73 -29.22 -48.49
C ILE A 211 97.45 -27.74 -48.73
N GLU A 212 98.08 -27.13 -49.72
CA GLU A 212 97.82 -25.72 -50.10
C GLU A 212 96.35 -25.52 -50.52
N SER A 213 95.78 -26.45 -51.30
CA SER A 213 94.36 -26.37 -51.68
C SER A 213 93.42 -26.46 -50.47
N LEU A 214 93.76 -27.30 -49.48
CA LEU A 214 92.97 -27.45 -48.25
C LEU A 214 93.16 -26.27 -47.29
N TYR A 215 94.34 -25.66 -47.22
CA TYR A 215 94.58 -24.42 -46.49
C TYR A 215 93.83 -23.23 -47.11
N ALA A 216 93.78 -23.13 -48.45
CA ALA A 216 92.99 -22.11 -49.14
C ALA A 216 91.48 -22.28 -48.93
N GLU A 217 91.00 -23.51 -48.77
CA GLU A 217 89.64 -23.80 -48.29
C GLU A 217 89.46 -23.38 -46.83
N LEU A 218 90.45 -23.65 -45.96
CA LEU A 218 90.40 -23.36 -44.53
C LEU A 218 90.40 -21.86 -44.20
N GLN A 219 91.17 -21.06 -44.96
CA GLN A 219 91.34 -19.62 -44.76
C GLN A 219 90.04 -18.83 -45.02
N LYS A 220 89.01 -19.45 -45.60
CA LYS A 220 87.70 -18.84 -45.84
C LYS A 220 86.74 -18.94 -44.64
N PHE A 221 87.14 -19.63 -43.57
CA PHE A 221 86.26 -19.95 -42.45
C PHE A 221 86.42 -18.99 -41.25
N ASP A 222 85.85 -17.78 -41.34
CA ASP A 222 85.61 -16.85 -40.21
C ASP A 222 84.47 -17.33 -39.26
N GLU A 223 84.29 -18.65 -39.12
CA GLU A 223 83.07 -19.26 -38.58
C GLU A 223 83.02 -19.28 -37.04
N VAL A 224 84.18 -19.25 -36.38
CA VAL A 224 84.27 -19.21 -34.91
C VAL A 224 83.78 -17.87 -34.38
N GLN A 225 84.17 -16.76 -35.02
CA GLN A 225 83.71 -15.42 -34.64
C GLN A 225 82.18 -15.30 -34.81
N LYS A 226 81.64 -15.78 -35.94
CA LYS A 226 80.19 -15.84 -36.19
C LYS A 226 79.45 -16.70 -35.17
N GLN A 227 80.03 -17.82 -34.71
CA GLN A 227 79.41 -18.65 -33.66
C GLN A 227 79.34 -17.92 -32.31
N ILE A 228 80.37 -17.17 -31.95
CA ILE A 228 80.39 -16.36 -30.73
C ILE A 228 79.30 -15.29 -30.82
N GLU A 229 79.27 -14.51 -31.90
CA GLU A 229 78.26 -13.46 -32.14
C GLU A 229 76.82 -14.00 -32.08
N LEU A 230 76.57 -15.12 -32.75
CA LEU A 230 75.24 -15.74 -32.78
C LEU A 230 74.86 -16.33 -31.41
N SER A 231 75.84 -16.79 -30.62
CA SER A 231 75.60 -17.25 -29.25
C SER A 231 75.26 -16.11 -28.30
N GLU A 232 75.87 -14.95 -28.48
CA GLU A 232 75.56 -13.73 -27.73
C GLU A 232 74.16 -13.21 -28.09
N GLU A 233 73.81 -13.18 -29.39
CA GLU A 233 72.47 -12.81 -29.84
C GLU A 233 71.40 -13.74 -29.23
N LEU A 234 71.62 -15.06 -29.25
CA LEU A 234 70.72 -16.02 -28.63
C LEU A 234 70.53 -15.74 -27.13
N ASN A 235 71.63 -15.53 -26.40
CA ASN A 235 71.57 -15.25 -24.97
C ASN A 235 70.78 -13.97 -24.66
N LEU A 236 70.96 -12.92 -25.46
CA LEU A 236 70.19 -11.68 -25.33
C LEU A 236 68.70 -11.92 -25.60
N LYS A 237 68.35 -12.66 -26.66
CA LYS A 237 66.95 -12.99 -26.98
C LYS A 237 66.31 -13.88 -25.91
N PHE A 238 67.04 -14.84 -25.34
CA PHE A 238 66.56 -15.65 -24.22
C PHE A 238 66.23 -14.80 -22.99
N LYS A 239 67.14 -13.90 -22.59
CA LYS A 239 66.90 -12.96 -21.48
C LYS A 239 65.67 -12.10 -21.74
N ALA A 240 65.56 -11.49 -22.92
CA ALA A 240 64.41 -10.67 -23.29
C ALA A 240 63.09 -11.47 -23.27
N ILE A 241 63.10 -12.72 -23.73
CA ILE A 241 61.93 -13.61 -23.67
C ILE A 241 61.51 -13.89 -22.23
N ASP A 242 62.46 -14.17 -21.34
CA ASP A 242 62.16 -14.49 -19.95
C ASP A 242 61.70 -13.25 -19.16
N GLU A 243 62.26 -12.07 -19.44
CA GLU A 243 61.76 -10.79 -18.91
C GLU A 243 60.31 -10.54 -19.32
N LEU A 244 59.99 -10.66 -20.61
CA LEU A 244 58.62 -10.48 -21.12
C LEU A 244 57.63 -11.50 -20.53
N LYS A 245 58.07 -12.75 -20.33
CA LYS A 245 57.24 -13.75 -19.65
C LYS A 245 57.00 -13.37 -18.19
N ASN A 246 58.03 -12.93 -17.47
CA ASN A 246 57.91 -12.53 -16.08
C ASN A 246 56.95 -11.35 -15.93
N GLU A 247 57.03 -10.35 -16.81
CA GLU A 247 56.07 -9.25 -16.86
C GLU A 247 54.65 -9.73 -17.20
N ALA A 248 54.50 -10.63 -18.18
CA ALA A 248 53.20 -11.18 -18.54
C ALA A 248 52.57 -11.99 -17.38
N SER A 249 53.39 -12.74 -16.62
CA SER A 249 52.97 -13.45 -15.42
C SER A 249 52.48 -12.49 -14.33
N LYS A 250 53.16 -11.37 -14.10
CA LYS A 250 52.72 -10.33 -13.16
C LYS A 250 51.34 -9.78 -13.55
N TYR A 251 51.14 -9.42 -14.83
CA TYR A 251 49.83 -8.95 -15.30
C TYR A 251 48.76 -10.05 -15.24
N HIS A 252 49.14 -11.31 -15.46
CA HIS A 252 48.22 -12.43 -15.31
C HIS A 252 47.75 -12.59 -13.86
N GLU A 253 48.66 -12.50 -12.90
CA GLU A 253 48.35 -12.57 -11.47
C GLU A 253 47.46 -11.40 -11.03
N LEU A 254 47.79 -10.17 -11.44
CA LEU A 254 46.94 -8.99 -11.20
C LEU A 254 45.54 -9.15 -11.80
N MET A 255 45.44 -9.67 -13.03
CA MET A 255 44.16 -9.97 -13.67
C MET A 255 43.36 -11.02 -12.88
N LEU A 256 44.00 -12.09 -12.39
CA LEU A 256 43.34 -13.09 -11.55
C LEU A 256 42.85 -12.49 -10.24
N GLN A 257 43.62 -11.59 -9.63
CA GLN A 257 43.18 -10.87 -8.43
C GLN A 257 41.94 -10.03 -8.72
N CYS A 258 41.94 -9.22 -9.79
CA CYS A 258 40.76 -8.44 -10.18
C CYS A 258 39.53 -9.32 -10.46
N VAL A 259 39.71 -10.50 -11.05
CA VAL A 259 38.59 -11.45 -11.25
C VAL A 259 38.04 -11.94 -9.92
N ARG A 260 38.90 -12.25 -8.94
CA ARG A 260 38.48 -12.63 -7.57
C ARG A 260 37.72 -11.49 -6.89
N ASP A 261 38.26 -10.28 -6.93
CA ASP A 261 37.65 -9.10 -6.32
C ASP A 261 36.29 -8.78 -6.99
N SER A 262 36.19 -8.92 -8.31
CA SER A 262 34.94 -8.73 -9.08
C SER A 262 33.87 -9.74 -8.70
N GLU A 263 34.26 -11.01 -8.49
CA GLU A 263 33.35 -12.06 -8.05
C GLU A 263 32.84 -11.81 -6.61
N GLU A 264 33.71 -11.37 -5.70
CA GLU A 264 33.31 -11.01 -4.33
C GLU A 264 32.30 -9.84 -4.33
N ILE A 265 32.58 -8.79 -5.11
CA ILE A 265 31.67 -7.67 -5.31
C ILE A 265 30.36 -8.11 -5.97
N HIS A 266 30.42 -9.03 -6.93
CA HIS A 266 29.22 -9.57 -7.58
C HIS A 266 28.34 -10.34 -6.59
N GLN A 267 28.94 -11.15 -5.71
CA GLN A 267 28.22 -11.85 -4.66
C GLN A 267 27.61 -10.89 -3.64
N GLY A 268 28.34 -9.84 -3.25
CA GLY A 268 27.83 -8.75 -2.42
C GLY A 268 26.63 -8.04 -3.07
N LEU A 269 26.74 -7.72 -4.36
CA LEU A 269 25.68 -7.13 -5.16
C LEU A 269 24.44 -8.02 -5.20
N ILE A 270 24.57 -9.33 -5.42
CA ILE A 270 23.44 -10.26 -5.43
C ILE A 270 22.73 -10.26 -4.06
N LYS A 271 23.49 -10.30 -2.96
CA LYS A 271 22.90 -10.25 -1.61
C LYS A 271 22.10 -8.97 -1.40
N LYS A 272 22.66 -7.82 -1.77
CA LYS A 272 21.99 -6.51 -1.64
C LYS A 272 20.78 -6.37 -2.54
N VAL A 273 20.84 -6.89 -3.77
CA VAL A 273 19.69 -6.94 -4.68
C VAL A 273 18.55 -7.76 -4.08
N LYS A 274 18.84 -8.94 -3.50
CA LYS A 274 17.83 -9.74 -2.79
C LYS A 274 17.24 -9.00 -1.59
N GLU A 275 18.08 -8.32 -0.82
CA GLU A 275 17.63 -7.50 0.31
C GLU A 275 16.70 -6.35 -0.14
N SER A 276 17.06 -5.65 -1.22
CA SER A 276 16.23 -4.59 -1.83
C SER A 276 14.89 -5.14 -2.33
N GLU A 277 14.91 -6.31 -2.96
CA GLU A 277 13.69 -6.99 -3.43
C GLU A 277 12.76 -7.37 -2.28
N GLN A 278 13.31 -7.83 -1.15
CA GLN A 278 12.51 -8.11 0.06
C GLN A 278 11.81 -6.86 0.57
N TYR A 279 12.51 -5.73 0.70
CA TYR A 279 11.89 -4.47 1.12
C TYR A 279 10.92 -3.93 0.07
N HIS A 280 11.19 -4.12 -1.22
CA HIS A 280 10.24 -3.79 -2.28
C HIS A 280 8.94 -4.59 -2.14
N ASN A 281 9.04 -5.90 -1.92
CA ASN A 281 7.88 -6.78 -1.76
C ASN A 281 7.10 -6.43 -0.49
N GLU A 282 7.80 -6.18 0.63
CA GLU A 282 7.16 -5.73 1.88
C GLU A 282 6.44 -4.39 1.70
N MET A 283 7.09 -3.43 1.06
CA MET A 283 6.52 -2.12 0.73
C MET A 283 5.27 -2.28 -0.14
N SER A 284 5.34 -3.05 -1.22
CA SER A 284 4.24 -3.29 -2.15
C SER A 284 3.06 -4.00 -1.47
N ALA A 285 3.32 -4.98 -0.61
CA ALA A 285 2.29 -5.66 0.17
C ALA A 285 1.57 -4.70 1.14
N LYS A 286 2.31 -3.81 1.82
CA LYS A 286 1.73 -2.81 2.71
C LYS A 286 0.91 -1.76 1.96
N PHE A 287 1.36 -1.30 0.79
CA PHE A 287 0.58 -0.39 -0.04
C PHE A 287 -0.70 -1.04 -0.57
N SER A 288 -0.64 -2.30 -1.01
CA SER A 288 -1.84 -3.05 -1.42
C SER A 288 -2.85 -3.17 -0.28
N LYS A 289 -2.38 -3.45 0.96
CA LYS A 289 -3.25 -3.42 2.15
C LYS A 289 -3.85 -2.04 2.41
N CYS A 290 -3.06 -0.96 2.28
CA CYS A 290 -3.58 0.41 2.41
C CYS A 290 -4.69 0.70 1.40
N ASP A 291 -4.52 0.25 0.15
CA ASP A 291 -5.52 0.49 -0.91
C ASP A 291 -6.82 -0.27 -0.63
N ASN A 292 -6.73 -1.51 -0.14
CA ASN A 292 -7.91 -2.28 0.28
C ASN A 292 -8.64 -1.61 1.45
N LEU A 293 -7.91 -1.24 2.51
CA LEU A 293 -8.47 -0.54 3.66
C LEU A 293 -9.09 0.80 3.26
N ARG A 294 -8.51 1.49 2.26
CA ARG A 294 -9.06 2.74 1.73
C ARG A 294 -10.37 2.54 0.99
N ILE A 295 -10.59 1.39 0.35
CA ILE A 295 -11.88 1.03 -0.23
C ILE A 295 -12.91 0.80 0.88
N GLU A 296 -12.52 0.06 1.93
CA GLU A 296 -13.38 -0.17 3.09
C GLU A 296 -13.74 1.11 3.83
N GLU A 297 -12.79 2.03 4.02
CA GLU A 297 -13.00 3.34 4.64
C GLU A 297 -13.99 4.18 3.83
N LYS A 298 -13.86 4.20 2.50
CA LYS A 298 -14.81 4.88 1.62
C LYS A 298 -16.21 4.29 1.72
N ASN A 299 -16.33 2.96 1.78
CA ASN A 299 -17.61 2.28 1.94
C ASN A 299 -18.25 2.62 3.29
N ALA A 300 -17.48 2.56 4.38
CA ALA A 300 -17.93 2.94 5.72
C ALA A 300 -18.36 4.42 5.76
N HIS A 301 -17.59 5.31 5.13
CA HIS A 301 -17.94 6.72 5.02
C HIS A 301 -19.24 6.93 4.21
N GLN A 302 -19.41 6.22 3.11
CA GLN A 302 -20.64 6.30 2.31
C GLN A 302 -21.87 5.89 3.13
N ILE A 303 -21.79 4.76 3.84
CA ILE A 303 -22.89 4.27 4.69
C ILE A 303 -23.17 5.28 5.81
N MET A 304 -22.13 5.81 6.46
CA MET A 304 -22.26 6.86 7.48
C MET A 304 -23.01 8.09 6.93
N VAL A 305 -22.68 8.54 5.72
CA VAL A 305 -23.34 9.69 5.07
C VAL A 305 -24.80 9.37 4.75
N GLU A 306 -25.10 8.15 4.31
CA GLU A 306 -26.48 7.71 4.08
C GLU A 306 -27.29 7.68 5.39
N SER A 307 -26.75 7.13 6.47
CA SER A 307 -27.40 7.13 7.79
C SER A 307 -27.59 8.54 8.36
N LEU A 308 -26.65 9.47 8.11
CA LEU A 308 -26.82 10.88 8.47
C LEU A 308 -27.99 11.54 7.71
N ARG A 309 -28.14 11.24 6.42
CA ARG A 309 -29.28 11.73 5.63
C ARG A 309 -30.60 11.18 6.14
N GLU A 310 -30.65 9.90 6.49
CA GLU A 310 -31.83 9.27 7.09
C GLU A 310 -32.21 9.94 8.42
N LEU A 311 -31.21 10.16 9.29
CA LEU A 311 -31.39 10.86 10.56
C LEU A 311 -31.94 12.28 10.36
N ASP A 312 -31.43 13.02 9.37
CA ASP A 312 -31.93 14.37 9.05
C ASP A 312 -33.38 14.37 8.56
N LEU A 313 -33.77 13.36 7.77
CA LEU A 313 -35.17 13.19 7.35
C LEU A 313 -36.08 12.87 8.54
N LEU A 314 -35.63 12.01 9.44
CA LEU A 314 -36.36 11.68 10.66
C LEU A 314 -36.52 12.91 11.57
N LYS A 315 -35.45 13.70 11.75
CA LYS A 315 -35.49 14.98 12.50
C LYS A 315 -36.53 15.94 11.92
N LYS A 316 -36.53 16.14 10.60
CA LYS A 316 -37.55 16.95 9.90
C LYS A 316 -38.97 16.42 10.12
N GLY A 317 -39.16 15.10 10.06
CA GLY A 317 -40.46 14.47 10.33
C GLY A 317 -40.93 14.65 11.78
N SER A 318 -40.01 14.55 12.75
CA SER A 318 -40.29 14.82 14.17
C SER A 318 -40.68 16.29 14.41
N ASP A 319 -39.99 17.23 13.78
CA ASP A 319 -40.33 18.65 13.86
C ASP A 319 -41.71 18.96 13.25
N GLN A 320 -42.07 18.29 12.15
CA GLN A 320 -43.40 18.38 11.56
C GLN A 320 -44.47 17.81 12.52
N ALA A 321 -44.25 16.63 13.09
CA ALA A 321 -45.17 16.03 14.05
C ALA A 321 -45.38 16.92 15.28
N LYS A 322 -44.31 17.52 15.83
CA LYS A 322 -44.39 18.51 16.93
C LYS A 322 -45.24 19.72 16.54
N LYS A 323 -45.03 20.30 15.35
CA LYS A 323 -45.83 21.42 14.84
C LYS A 323 -47.31 21.06 14.73
N GLU A 324 -47.64 19.87 14.24
CA GLU A 324 -49.04 19.42 14.16
C GLU A 324 -49.66 19.20 15.54
N ILE A 325 -48.92 18.59 16.47
CA ILE A 325 -49.37 18.47 17.87
C ILE A 325 -49.69 19.84 18.47
N ASP A 326 -48.83 20.83 18.27
CA ASP A 326 -49.06 22.19 18.77
C ASP A 326 -50.24 22.89 18.09
N ARG A 327 -50.43 22.68 16.78
CA ARG A 327 -51.64 23.13 16.06
C ARG A 327 -52.91 22.51 16.66
N MET A 328 -52.89 21.22 16.96
CA MET A 328 -54.03 20.53 17.57
C MET A 328 -54.30 21.01 18.99
N LYS A 329 -53.27 21.20 19.82
CA LYS A 329 -53.40 21.82 21.16
C LYS A 329 -54.04 23.20 21.09
N LYS A 330 -53.64 24.04 20.13
CA LYS A 330 -54.24 25.37 19.92
C LYS A 330 -55.72 25.25 19.54
N LYS A 331 -56.08 24.38 18.58
CA LYS A 331 -57.48 24.13 18.20
C LYS A 331 -58.31 23.65 19.39
N LEU A 332 -57.76 22.74 20.19
CA LEU A 332 -58.41 22.20 21.38
C LEU A 332 -58.67 23.29 22.44
N SER A 333 -57.69 24.18 22.67
CA SER A 333 -57.86 25.35 23.55
C SER A 333 -58.97 26.29 23.04
N THR A 334 -59.02 26.54 21.72
CA THR A 334 -60.07 27.39 21.15
C THR A 334 -61.46 26.75 21.22
N GLU A 335 -61.57 25.43 21.04
CA GLU A 335 -62.86 24.73 21.13
C GLU A 335 -63.36 24.68 22.57
N LYS A 336 -62.48 24.42 23.55
CA LYS A 336 -62.79 24.52 24.98
C LYS A 336 -63.29 25.92 25.37
N LYS A 337 -62.62 26.99 24.90
CA LYS A 337 -63.07 28.38 25.13
C LYS A 337 -64.44 28.66 24.50
N LYS A 338 -64.69 28.17 23.27
CA LYS A 338 -65.99 28.31 22.60
C LYS A 338 -67.09 27.53 23.31
N PHE A 339 -66.81 26.32 23.76
CA PHE A 339 -67.74 25.49 24.50
C PHE A 339 -68.06 26.11 25.86
N GLY A 340 -67.05 26.55 26.60
CA GLY A 340 -67.21 27.32 27.85
C GLY A 340 -68.04 28.59 27.65
N SER A 341 -67.76 29.39 26.61
CA SER A 341 -68.56 30.58 26.28
C SER A 341 -70.01 30.24 25.89
N LYS A 342 -70.24 29.15 25.16
CA LYS A 342 -71.61 28.69 24.81
C LYS A 342 -72.37 28.16 26.03
N LYS A 343 -71.73 27.39 26.90
CA LYS A 343 -72.30 26.92 28.18
C LYS A 343 -72.65 28.12 29.05
N ASN A 344 -71.75 29.11 29.16
CA ASN A 344 -71.98 30.33 29.92
C ASN A 344 -73.12 31.18 29.31
N LYS A 345 -73.16 31.35 27.98
CA LYS A 345 -74.29 32.04 27.31
C LYS A 345 -75.63 31.32 27.48
N LYS A 346 -75.65 29.98 27.47
CA LYS A 346 -76.87 29.20 27.75
C LYS A 346 -77.28 29.33 29.21
N PHE A 347 -76.32 29.31 30.13
CA PHE A 347 -76.55 29.52 31.55
C PHE A 347 -77.09 30.93 31.84
N GLU A 348 -76.50 31.97 31.27
CA GLU A 348 -76.98 33.36 31.34
C GLU A 348 -78.40 33.50 30.76
N ARG A 349 -78.70 32.88 29.62
CA ARG A 349 -80.06 32.90 29.05
C ARG A 349 -81.08 32.15 29.92
N SER A 350 -80.68 31.05 30.55
CA SER A 350 -81.53 30.32 31.48
C SER A 350 -81.81 31.15 32.72
N LEU A 351 -80.77 31.80 33.26
CA LEU A 351 -80.92 32.76 34.33
C LEU A 351 -81.79 33.95 33.91
N ASP A 352 -81.67 34.48 32.69
CA ASP A 352 -82.49 35.59 32.18
C ASP A 352 -83.96 35.18 32.08
N LEU A 353 -84.23 33.94 31.64
CA LEU A 353 -85.58 33.41 31.57
C LEU A 353 -86.18 33.21 32.97
N LYS A 354 -85.39 32.68 33.91
CA LYS A 354 -85.77 32.59 35.33
C LYS A 354 -86.03 33.97 35.93
N ALA A 355 -85.21 34.97 35.60
CA ALA A 355 -85.42 36.36 36.02
C ALA A 355 -86.71 36.96 35.43
N LYS A 356 -87.00 36.73 34.14
CA LYS A 356 -88.25 37.18 33.51
C LYS A 356 -89.48 36.52 34.11
N ASN A 357 -89.42 35.21 34.36
CA ASN A 357 -90.51 34.48 35.00
C ASN A 357 -90.72 34.95 36.45
N ALA A 358 -89.63 35.17 37.20
CA ALA A 358 -89.67 35.74 38.55
C ALA A 358 -90.26 37.17 38.55
N LEU A 359 -89.94 38.00 37.55
CA LEU A 359 -90.51 39.34 37.40
C LEU A 359 -92.01 39.31 37.09
N VAL A 360 -92.48 38.36 36.29
CA VAL A 360 -93.91 38.15 36.01
C VAL A 360 -94.65 37.72 37.28
N LYS A 361 -94.09 36.77 38.05
CA LYS A 361 -94.65 36.36 39.36
C LYS A 361 -94.69 37.52 40.37
N TYR A 362 -93.64 38.34 40.43
CA TYR A 362 -93.57 39.53 41.26
C TYR A 362 -94.65 40.56 40.89
N LYS A 363 -94.85 40.84 39.59
CA LYS A 363 -95.90 41.75 39.11
C LYS A 363 -97.33 41.20 39.31
N ALA A 364 -97.50 39.88 39.36
CA ALA A 364 -98.78 39.22 39.61
C ALA A 364 -99.12 39.11 41.11
N GLY A 365 -98.21 39.51 42.02
CA GLY A 365 -98.43 39.47 43.47
C GLY A 365 -98.25 38.08 44.11
N GLU A 366 -97.64 37.14 43.39
CA GLU A 366 -97.38 35.78 43.90
C GLU A 366 -96.12 35.75 44.79
N LYS A 367 -96.09 34.84 45.77
CA LYS A 367 -94.94 34.69 46.69
C LYS A 367 -93.71 34.22 45.91
N LEU A 368 -92.63 35.02 45.98
CA LEU A 368 -91.38 34.73 45.31
C LEU A 368 -90.46 33.87 46.19
N THR A 369 -89.71 32.93 45.60
CA THR A 369 -88.68 32.17 46.33
C THR A 369 -87.40 33.00 46.52
N PHE A 370 -86.61 32.71 47.56
CA PHE A 370 -85.38 33.47 47.89
C PHE A 370 -84.35 33.49 46.73
N GLU A 371 -84.24 32.38 46.00
CA GLU A 371 -83.37 32.29 44.83
C GLU A 371 -83.85 33.17 43.66
N GLU A 372 -85.16 33.21 43.42
CA GLU A 372 -85.79 34.07 42.41
C GLU A 372 -85.63 35.56 42.78
N TYR A 373 -85.71 35.91 44.07
CA TYR A 373 -85.44 37.26 44.58
C TYR A 373 -83.97 37.67 44.39
N GLN A 374 -83.03 36.78 44.71
CA GLN A 374 -81.59 37.04 44.56
C GLN A 374 -81.17 37.23 43.10
N ILE A 375 -81.82 36.51 42.16
CA ILE A 375 -81.60 36.67 40.71
C ILE A 375 -82.12 38.02 40.21
N LEU A 376 -83.27 38.49 40.72
CA LEU A 376 -83.82 39.81 40.35
C LEU A 376 -82.98 40.97 40.90
N MET A 377 -82.48 40.85 42.14
CA MET A 377 -81.56 41.81 42.78
C MET A 377 -80.24 41.91 42.01
N ARG A 378 -79.61 40.79 41.64
CA ARG A 378 -78.34 40.78 40.89
C ARG A 378 -78.45 41.36 39.48
N ARG A 379 -79.66 41.48 38.93
CA ARG A 379 -79.91 42.01 37.58
C ARG A 379 -80.55 43.40 37.57
N ASP A 380 -80.63 44.08 38.72
CA ASP A 380 -81.25 45.41 38.86
C ASP A 380 -82.69 45.49 38.32
N LEU A 381 -83.48 44.41 38.45
CA LEU A 381 -84.86 44.34 37.96
C LEU A 381 -85.91 44.67 39.04
N LEU A 382 -85.46 45.01 40.25
CA LEU A 382 -86.26 45.53 41.35
C LEU A 382 -85.84 46.98 41.60
N LYS A 383 -86.79 47.92 41.49
CA LYS A 383 -86.63 49.31 41.94
C LYS A 383 -87.50 49.54 43.16
#